data_AF-A0A0C2HEW2-F1
#
_entry.id   AF-A0A0C2HEW2-F1
#
_cell.length_a   1.000
_cell.length_b   1.000
_cell.length_c   1.000
_cell.angle_alpha   90.00
_cell.angle_beta   90.00
_cell.angle_gamma   90.00
#
_symmetry.space_group_name_H-M   'P 1'
#
loop_
_entity.id
_entity.type
_entity.pdbx_description
1 polymer ?
#
loop_
_entity_poly.entity_id
_entity_poly.type
_entity_poly.pdbx_seq_one_letter_code
_entity_poly.pdbx_strand_id
1 'polypeptide(L)' 'MTRPAKKQATNLSIRSDLLRQAKARNINLSRTLEESLETLLKEQDRQTWLEQNRDAMDAANRFVAENGLWSDGLRQF' A
#
# COMPACT_ATOMS: atom_id res chain seq x y z
N MET A 1 -13.62 11.42 -3.14
CA MET A 1 -13.86 9.97 -3.28
C MET A 1 -13.86 9.64 -4.76
N THR A 2 -12.74 9.18 -5.30
CA THR A 2 -12.60 8.86 -6.73
C THR A 2 -13.45 7.62 -7.03
N ARG A 3 -14.44 7.75 -7.91
CA ARG A 3 -15.23 6.61 -8.38
C ARG A 3 -14.28 5.59 -9.01
N PRO A 4 -14.43 4.28 -8.76
CA PRO A 4 -13.62 3.28 -9.44
C PRO A 4 -13.82 3.45 -10.95
N ALA A 5 -12.71 3.57 -11.67
CA ALA A 5 -12.72 3.66 -13.12
C ALA A 5 -13.38 2.39 -13.70
N LYS A 6 -13.99 2.51 -14.89
CA LYS A 6 -14.59 1.35 -15.55
C LYS A 6 -13.51 0.29 -15.76
N LYS A 7 -13.84 -0.98 -15.47
CA LYS A 7 -12.95 -2.11 -15.73
C LYS A 7 -12.57 -2.12 -17.21
N GLN A 8 -11.28 -2.10 -17.49
CA GLN A 8 -10.75 -2.24 -18.83
C GLN A 8 -10.34 -3.70 -19.03
N ALA A 9 -10.72 -4.28 -20.17
CA ALA A 9 -10.23 -5.61 -20.54
C ALA A 9 -8.75 -5.52 -20.92
N THR A 10 -7.93 -6.36 -20.31
CA THR A 10 -6.49 -6.47 -20.59
C THR A 10 -6.15 -7.93 -20.82
N ASN A 11 -5.40 -8.21 -21.90
CA ASN A 11 -4.87 -9.54 -22.17
C ASN A 11 -3.61 -9.75 -21.33
N LEU A 12 -3.55 -10.86 -20.60
CA LEU A 12 -2.46 -11.19 -19.69
C LEU A 12 -2.11 -12.67 -19.82
N SER A 13 -0.82 -12.98 -19.68
CA SER A 13 -0.31 -14.36 -19.73
C SER A 13 -0.04 -14.87 -18.31
N ILE A 14 -0.64 -16.00 -17.95
CA ILE A 14 -0.40 -16.70 -16.67
C ILE A 14 0.02 -18.13 -16.97
N ARG A 15 0.86 -18.70 -16.10
CA ARG A 15 1.17 -20.13 -16.14
C ARG A 15 -0.10 -20.98 -16.11
N SER A 16 -0.15 -21.97 -17.00
CA SER A 16 -1.34 -22.77 -17.25
C SER A 16 -1.72 -23.69 -16.09
N ASP A 17 -0.75 -24.17 -15.32
CA ASP A 17 -0.93 -24.96 -14.11
C ASP A 17 -1.66 -24.18 -13.01
N LEU A 18 -1.28 -22.92 -12.79
CA LEU A 18 -1.95 -22.02 -11.84
C LEU A 18 -3.39 -21.74 -12.27
N LEU A 19 -3.61 -21.46 -13.55
CA LEU A 19 -4.95 -21.20 -14.06
C LEU A 19 -5.88 -22.40 -13.87
N ARG A 20 -5.39 -23.62 -14.12
CA ARG A 20 -6.14 -24.86 -13.86
C ARG A 20 -6.48 -25.01 -12.38
N GLN A 21 -5.52 -24.80 -11.50
CA GLN A 21 -5.73 -24.87 -10.06
C GLN A 21 -6.74 -23.84 -9.56
N ALA A 22 -6.66 -22.61 -10.06
CA ALA A 22 -7.59 -21.54 -9.71
C ALA A 22 -9.03 -21.88 -10.16
N LYS A 23 -9.19 -22.37 -11.40
CA LYS A 23 -10.49 -22.82 -11.90
C LYS A 23 -11.05 -23.98 -11.10
N ALA A 24 -10.24 -25.00 -10.78
CA ALA A 24 -10.65 -26.15 -9.99
C ALA A 24 -11.13 -25.76 -8.58
N ARG A 25 -10.60 -24.66 -8.02
CA ARG A 25 -10.97 -24.12 -6.71
C ARG A 25 -12.00 -22.99 -6.78
N ASN A 26 -12.57 -22.74 -7.96
CA ASN A 26 -13.55 -21.66 -8.19
C ASN A 26 -13.06 -20.26 -7.78
N ILE A 27 -11.76 -19.99 -7.94
CA ILE A 27 -11.16 -18.70 -7.60
C ILE A 27 -11.52 -17.67 -8.68
N ASN A 28 -12.01 -16.50 -8.25
CA ASN A 28 -12.28 -15.38 -9.15
C ASN A 28 -10.99 -14.64 -9.50
N LEU A 29 -10.37 -15.05 -10.61
CA LEU A 29 -9.08 -14.52 -11.07
C LEU A 29 -9.06 -12.99 -11.23
N SER A 30 -10.15 -12.41 -11.77
CA SER A 30 -10.23 -10.96 -11.96
C SER A 30 -10.19 -10.22 -10.64
N ARG A 31 -10.96 -10.69 -9.64
CA ARG A 31 -10.99 -10.09 -8.31
C ARG A 31 -9.67 -10.24 -7.59
N THR A 32 -9.08 -11.43 -7.61
CA THR A 32 -7.79 -11.70 -6.96
C THR A 32 -6.66 -10.85 -7.55
N LEU A 33 -6.65 -10.68 -8.89
CA LEU A 33 -5.67 -9.84 -9.56
C LEU A 33 -5.81 -8.36 -9.16
N GLU A 34 -7.05 -7.86 -9.12
CA GLU A 34 -7.38 -6.49 -8.74
C GLU A 34 -6.93 -6.21 -7.29
N GLU A 35 -7.30 -7.05 -6.33
CA GLU A 35 -6.92 -6.93 -4.92
C GLU A 35 -5.39 -7.00 -4.72
N SER A 36 -4.72 -7.91 -5.43
CA SER A 36 -3.26 -8.05 -5.36
C SER A 36 -2.56 -6.82 -5.94
N LEU A 37 -3.06 -6.30 -7.06
CA LEU A 37 -2.50 -5.12 -7.72
C LEU A 37 -2.68 -3.86 -6.87
N GLU A 38 -3.86 -3.66 -6.28
CA GLU A 38 -4.10 -2.56 -5.34
C GLU A 38 -3.12 -2.60 -4.16
N THR A 39 -2.87 -3.80 -3.63
CA THR A 39 -1.95 -3.97 -2.49
C THR A 39 -0.52 -3.61 -2.90
N LEU A 40 -0.07 -4.08 -4.06
CA LEU A 40 1.26 -3.76 -4.58
C LEU A 40 1.44 -2.27 -4.85
N LEU A 41 0.45 -1.62 -5.47
CA LEU A 41 0.49 -0.18 -5.75
C LEU A 41 0.52 0.63 -4.46
N LYS A 42 -0.34 0.32 -3.49
CA LYS A 42 -0.34 0.99 -2.17
C LYS A 42 1.01 0.86 -1.47
N GLU A 43 1.62 -0.31 -1.53
CA GLU A 43 2.93 -0.52 -0.92
C GLU A 43 4.01 0.31 -1.63
N GLN A 44 3.99 0.34 -2.96
CA GLN A 44 4.96 1.14 -3.73
C GLN A 44 4.78 2.65 -3.50
N ASP A 45 3.53 3.12 -3.42
CA ASP A 45 3.22 4.51 -3.08
C ASP A 45 3.71 4.85 -1.67
N ARG A 46 3.52 3.93 -0.71
CA ARG A 46 4.03 4.08 0.66
C ARG A 46 5.55 4.19 0.70
N GLN A 47 6.26 3.32 -0.02
CA GLN A 47 7.73 3.38 -0.09
C GLN A 47 8.20 4.69 -0.70
N THR A 48 7.59 5.08 -1.82
CA THR A 48 7.89 6.36 -2.49
C THR A 48 7.65 7.54 -1.55
N TRP A 49 6.55 7.54 -0.80
CA TRP A 49 6.26 8.59 0.17
C TRP A 49 7.29 8.63 1.29
N LEU A 50 7.68 7.48 1.84
CA LEU A 50 8.70 7.39 2.90
C LEU A 50 10.04 7.95 2.42
N GLU A 51 10.47 7.61 1.20
CA GLU A 51 11.70 8.12 0.61
C GLU A 51 11.66 9.64 0.43
N GLN A 52 10.56 10.17 -0.11
CA GLN A 52 10.38 11.61 -0.33
C GLN A 52 10.31 12.42 0.98
N ASN A 53 9.76 11.83 2.04
CA ASN A 53 9.54 12.53 3.31
C ASN A 53 10.63 12.23 4.34
N ARG A 54 11.66 11.45 3.99
CA ARG A 54 12.71 11.03 4.93
C ARG A 54 13.41 12.23 5.58
N ASP A 55 13.81 13.21 4.79
CA ASP A 55 14.52 14.39 5.30
C ASP A 55 13.63 15.24 6.23
N ALA A 56 12.34 15.35 5.91
CA ALA A 56 11.36 16.06 6.73
C ALA A 56 11.09 15.31 8.05
N MET A 57 10.97 13.98 8.00
CA MET A 57 10.84 13.13 9.18
C MET A 57 12.09 13.21 10.06
N ASP A 58 13.28 13.18 9.48
CA ASP A 58 14.53 13.29 10.23
C ASP A 58 14.67 14.68 10.88
N ALA A 59 14.28 15.76 10.19
CA ALA A 59 14.25 17.10 10.76
C ALA A 59 13.24 17.20 11.92
N ALA A 60 12.04 16.65 11.76
CA ALA A 60 11.04 16.61 12.81
C ALA A 60 11.49 15.77 14.02
N ASN A 61 12.11 14.62 13.79
CA ASN A 61 12.65 13.75 14.83
C ASN A 61 13.77 14.46 15.62
N ARG A 62 14.68 15.15 14.93
CA ARG A 62 15.72 15.98 15.58
C ARG A 62 15.11 17.09 16.42
N PHE A 63 14.13 17.81 15.87
CA PHE A 63 13.44 18.87 16.60
C PHE A 63 12.79 18.36 17.89
N VAL A 64 12.09 17.23 17.83
CA VAL A 64 11.48 16.60 19.02
C VAL A 64 12.53 16.10 20.00
N ALA A 65 13.64 15.52 19.53
CA ALA A 65 14.73 15.07 20.40
C ALA A 65 15.39 16.24 21.16
N GLU A 66 15.52 17.40 20.52
CA GLU A 66 16.13 18.60 21.10
C GLU A 66 15.17 19.36 22.02
N ASN A 67 13.89 19.46 21.65
CA ASN A 67 12.93 20.37 22.31
C ASN A 67 11.88 19.65 23.17
N GLY A 68 11.82 18.30 23.10
CA GLY A 68 10.75 17.51 23.68
C GLY A 68 9.42 17.69 22.94
N LEU A 69 8.39 16.98 23.37
CA LEU A 69 7.02 17.23 22.93
C LEU A 69 6.34 18.22 23.88
N TRP A 70 5.57 19.16 23.31
CA TRP A 70 4.75 20.08 24.10
C TRP A 70 3.80 19.35 25.08
N SER A 71 3.37 18.13 24.74
CA SER A 71 2.46 17.32 25.54
C SER A 71 3.16 16.42 26.57
N ASP A 72 4.49 16.45 26.70
CA ASP A 72 5.22 15.55 27.61
C ASP A 72 4.78 15.71 29.08
N GLY A 73 4.34 16.90 29.49
CA GLY A 73 3.79 17.16 30.84
C GLY A 73 2.30 16.85 31.02
N LEU A 74 1.58 16.45 29.96
CA LEU A 74 0.13 16.23 29.97
C LEU A 74 -0.25 14.74 29.85
N ARG A 75 0.73 13.85 29.67
CA ARG A 75 0.48 12.40 29.56
C ARG A 75 0.18 11.82 30.95
N GLN A 76 -1.05 11.36 31.17
CA GLN A 76 -1.45 10.58 32.34
C GLN A 76 -1.44 9.09 31.98
N PHE A 77 -0.76 8.26 32.77
CA PHE A 77 -0.70 6.79 32.62
C PHE A 77 -1.79 6.11 33.45
#